data_AF-A0AAW2DPB4-F1
#
_entry.id   AF-A0AAW2DPB4-F1
#
_cell.length_a   1.000
_cell.length_b   1.000
_cell.length_c   1.000
_cell.angle_alpha   90.00
_cell.angle_beta   90.00
_cell.angle_gamma   90.00
#
_symmetry.space_group_name_H-M   'P 1'
#
loop_
_entity.id
_entity.type
_entity.pdbx_description
1 polymer ?
#
loop_
_entity_poly.entity_id
_entity_poly.type
_entity_poly.pdbx_seq_one_letter_code
_entity_poly.pdbx_strand_id
1 'polypeptide(L)'
;MAEIMPLPEQDQGHNIPPQDNDHETYPSKDKNLESRIGQVKSQVETLAEKLRIIEGSSTHGSVDLDSLTKFPQVIRPPKFKAPEFVKYDGTGDPCAHLRMFCRKMAPYRDNHPLLC
;
A
#
# COMPACT_ATOMS: atom_id res chain seq x y z
N MET A 1 77.08 -16.06 54.70
CA MET A 1 75.92 -15.39 55.33
C MET A 1 74.84 -15.25 54.26
N ALA A 2 73.73 -15.99 54.24
CA ALA A 2 73.32 -17.23 54.92
C ALA A 2 72.36 -17.94 53.90
N GLU A 3 72.44 -19.23 53.58
CA GLU A 3 72.15 -20.45 54.37
C GLU A 3 70.81 -21.10 53.98
N ILE A 4 70.91 -22.00 52.99
CA ILE A 4 70.23 -23.30 52.76
C ILE A 4 68.70 -23.51 53.03
N MET A 5 68.07 -24.05 51.97
CA MET A 5 66.82 -24.82 51.77
C MET A 5 66.35 -25.81 52.88
N PRO A 6 65.08 -26.29 52.86
CA PRO A 6 64.59 -27.39 51.97
C PRO A 6 63.30 -27.02 51.16
N LEU A 7 62.89 -27.63 50.04
CA LEU A 7 62.61 -29.06 49.67
C LEU A 7 61.41 -29.68 50.45
N PRO A 8 60.63 -30.65 49.90
CA PRO A 8 60.83 -31.45 48.67
C PRO A 8 59.59 -31.46 47.69
N GLU A 9 59.72 -31.85 46.40
CA GLU A 9 59.18 -33.08 45.74
C GLU A 9 57.64 -33.15 45.46
N GLN A 10 57.06 -33.75 44.39
CA GLN A 10 57.48 -34.37 43.09
C GLN A 10 56.37 -33.99 42.04
N ASP A 11 55.98 -34.63 40.92
CA ASP A 11 56.24 -35.95 40.30
C ASP A 11 55.91 -35.95 38.77
N GLN A 12 56.15 -37.09 38.12
CA GLN A 12 55.83 -37.58 36.75
C GLN A 12 54.77 -36.86 35.89
N GLY A 13 55.18 -36.45 34.69
CA GLY A 13 54.28 -36.14 33.56
C GLY A 13 53.94 -37.35 32.69
N HIS A 14 52.82 -37.29 31.96
CA HIS A 14 52.35 -38.28 30.98
C HIS A 14 51.85 -37.59 29.69
N ASN A 15 51.74 -38.32 28.56
CA ASN A 15 51.57 -37.76 27.21
C ASN A 15 50.47 -38.51 26.40
N ILE A 16 49.98 -37.92 25.29
CA ILE A 16 48.93 -38.42 24.34
C ILE A 16 47.50 -38.37 24.96
N PRO A 17 46.39 -38.07 24.23
CA PRO A 17 46.18 -37.82 22.78
C PRO A 17 45.76 -36.36 22.42
N PRO A 18 45.51 -36.02 21.14
CA PRO A 18 44.98 -34.70 20.73
C PRO A 18 43.46 -34.55 20.98
N GLN A 19 43.02 -33.29 21.08
CA GLN A 19 41.60 -32.90 21.05
C GLN A 19 41.33 -32.08 19.79
N ASP A 20 40.49 -32.61 18.89
CA ASP A 20 39.80 -31.77 17.92
C ASP A 20 38.96 -30.75 18.69
N ASN A 21 39.10 -29.48 18.32
CA ASN A 21 38.22 -28.42 18.77
C ASN A 21 37.56 -27.84 17.54
N ASP A 22 36.46 -28.49 17.13
CA ASP A 22 35.55 -27.99 16.12
C ASP A 22 35.21 -26.53 16.44
N HIS A 23 35.48 -25.60 15.52
CA HIS A 23 35.04 -24.21 15.66
C HIS A 23 33.54 -24.12 15.33
N GLU A 24 32.74 -24.83 16.11
CA GLU A 24 31.28 -24.77 16.13
C GLU A 24 30.87 -23.35 16.55
N THR A 25 30.69 -22.54 15.51
CA THR A 25 30.29 -21.14 15.62
C THR A 25 28.82 -21.13 15.96
N TYR A 26 28.50 -21.34 17.25
CA TYR A 26 27.15 -21.19 17.77
C TYR A 26 26.57 -19.89 17.20
N PRO A 27 25.51 -19.95 16.37
CA PRO A 27 25.03 -18.77 15.69
C PRO A 27 24.46 -17.83 16.75
N SER A 28 25.19 -16.74 17.03
CA SER A 28 24.72 -15.66 17.89
C SER A 28 23.37 -15.22 17.35
N LYS A 29 22.30 -15.54 18.07
CA LYS A 29 20.94 -15.14 17.69
C LYS A 29 20.80 -13.65 17.98
N ASP A 30 21.29 -12.85 17.04
CA ASP A 30 21.14 -11.41 17.01
C ASP A 30 19.66 -11.07 17.07
N LYS A 31 19.18 -10.80 18.29
CA LYS A 31 17.78 -10.45 18.57
C LYS A 31 17.36 -9.20 17.80
N ASN A 32 18.32 -8.34 17.46
CA ASN A 32 18.16 -7.23 16.53
C ASN A 32 17.79 -7.69 15.10
N LEU A 33 18.49 -8.69 14.54
CA LEU A 33 18.21 -9.21 13.20
C LEU A 33 16.86 -9.93 13.15
N GLU A 34 16.57 -10.80 14.12
CA GLU A 34 15.31 -11.54 14.21
C GLU A 34 14.11 -10.58 14.39
N SER A 35 14.27 -9.53 15.22
CA SER A 35 13.30 -8.43 15.36
C SER A 35 13.10 -7.62 14.07
N ARG A 36 14.19 -7.24 13.38
CA ARG A 36 14.12 -6.52 12.10
C ARG A 36 13.45 -7.34 11.00
N ILE A 37 13.70 -8.65 10.93
CA ILE A 37 13.01 -9.55 10.01
C ILE A 37 11.50 -9.57 10.30
N GLY A 38 11.11 -9.65 11.58
CA GLY A 38 9.70 -9.55 11.99
C GLY A 38 9.06 -8.22 11.59
N GLN A 39 9.75 -7.10 11.77
CA GLN A 39 9.29 -5.77 11.38
C GLN A 39 9.14 -5.60 9.86
N VAL A 40 10.08 -6.14 9.06
CA VAL A 40 9.97 -6.12 7.60
C VAL A 40 8.80 -6.98 7.11
N LYS A 41 8.56 -8.15 7.72
CA LYS A 41 7.40 -9.01 7.40
C LYS A 41 6.07 -8.28 7.64
N SER A 42 5.86 -7.71 8.82
CA SER A 42 4.60 -7.01 9.12
C SER A 42 4.40 -5.75 8.27
N GLN A 43 5.49 -5.08 7.85
CA GLN A 43 5.43 -4.00 6.85
C GLN A 43 5.00 -4.51 5.47
N VAL A 44 5.54 -5.63 5.00
CA VAL A 44 5.14 -6.26 3.72
C VAL A 44 3.69 -6.73 3.76
N GLU A 45 3.26 -7.37 4.85
CA GLU A 45 1.87 -7.79 5.07
C GLU A 45 0.90 -6.59 5.05
N THR A 46 1.27 -5.50 5.73
CA THR A 46 0.50 -4.24 5.75
C THR A 46 0.41 -3.61 4.35
N LEU A 47 1.49 -3.63 3.58
CA LEU A 47 1.50 -3.13 2.20
C LEU A 47 0.63 -4.01 1.27
N ALA A 48 0.68 -5.33 1.43
CA ALA A 48 -0.12 -6.28 0.66
C ALA A 48 -1.63 -6.18 0.96
N GLU A 49 -2.02 -5.84 2.19
CA GLU A 49 -3.42 -5.50 2.52
C GLU A 49 -3.85 -4.18 1.86
N LYS A 50 -3.01 -3.14 1.97
CA LYS A 50 -3.32 -1.82 1.37
C LYS A 50 -3.42 -1.88 -0.16
N LEU A 51 -2.61 -2.71 -0.83
CA LEU A 51 -2.72 -2.94 -2.27
C LEU A 51 -4.04 -3.64 -2.61
N ARG A 52 -4.41 -4.72 -1.90
CA ARG A 52 -5.70 -5.41 -2.13
C ARG A 52 -6.92 -4.50 -1.94
N ILE A 53 -6.86 -3.54 -1.01
CA ILE A 53 -7.89 -2.52 -0.84
C ILE A 53 -7.94 -1.55 -2.03
N ILE A 54 -6.78 -1.07 -2.52
CA ILE A 54 -6.70 -0.13 -3.65
C ILE A 54 -7.09 -0.79 -4.98
N GLU A 55 -6.74 -2.05 -5.16
CA GLU A 55 -7.07 -2.86 -6.35
C GLU A 55 -8.54 -3.35 -6.37
N GLY A 56 -9.30 -3.13 -5.29
CA GLY A 56 -10.67 -3.62 -5.16
C GLY A 56 -10.78 -5.14 -4.96
N SER A 57 -9.66 -5.83 -4.67
CA SER A 57 -9.55 -7.28 -4.49
C SER A 57 -9.64 -7.73 -3.03
N SER A 58 -9.87 -6.80 -2.09
CA SER A 58 -10.07 -7.10 -0.66
C SER A 58 -11.35 -7.89 -0.40
N THR A 59 -11.33 -8.80 0.57
CA THR A 59 -12.47 -9.65 0.97
C THR A 59 -13.53 -8.94 1.83
N HIS A 60 -13.41 -7.62 2.04
CA HIS A 60 -14.51 -6.85 2.60
C HIS A 60 -15.69 -6.90 1.62
N GLY A 61 -16.87 -7.28 2.13
CA GLY A 61 -18.02 -7.65 1.31
C GLY A 61 -18.35 -6.61 0.24
N SER A 62 -18.70 -7.09 -0.96
CA SER A 62 -18.91 -6.28 -2.15
C SER A 62 -19.77 -5.05 -1.85
N VAL A 63 -19.12 -3.88 -1.83
CA VAL A 63 -19.81 -2.61 -1.65
C VAL A 63 -20.66 -2.41 -2.90
N ASP A 64 -21.99 -2.43 -2.75
CA ASP A 64 -22.89 -2.21 -3.87
C ASP A 64 -22.62 -0.81 -4.44
N LEU A 65 -22.04 -0.77 -5.64
CA LEU A 65 -21.56 0.46 -6.23
C LEU A 65 -22.73 1.42 -6.53
N ASP A 66 -23.91 0.88 -6.87
CA ASP A 66 -25.12 1.67 -7.06
C ASP A 66 -25.54 2.35 -5.75
N SER A 67 -25.48 1.66 -4.60
CA SER A 67 -25.77 2.24 -3.27
C SER A 67 -24.84 3.39 -2.85
N LEU A 68 -23.63 3.47 -3.40
CA LEU A 68 -22.70 4.59 -3.16
C LEU A 68 -23.02 5.82 -4.03
N THR A 69 -23.81 5.66 -5.10
CA THR A 69 -24.20 6.79 -5.95
C THR A 69 -25.38 7.56 -5.37
N LYS A 70 -25.32 8.90 -5.47
CA LYS A 70 -26.52 9.76 -5.33
C LYS A 70 -27.30 9.90 -6.64
N PHE A 71 -26.82 9.23 -7.70
CA PHE A 71 -27.32 9.29 -9.05
C PHE A 71 -27.69 7.87 -9.49
N PRO A 72 -28.90 7.36 -9.14
CA PRO A 72 -29.35 6.05 -9.60
C PRO A 72 -29.22 5.99 -11.12
N GLN A 73 -28.75 4.85 -11.64
CA GLN A 73 -28.29 4.66 -13.03
C GLN A 73 -29.07 5.53 -14.02
N VAL A 74 -28.40 6.54 -14.60
CA VAL A 74 -29.07 7.62 -15.32
C VAL A 74 -29.62 7.13 -16.66
N ILE A 75 -30.84 6.58 -16.62
CA ILE A 75 -31.57 6.11 -17.80
C ILE A 75 -31.89 7.31 -18.69
N ARG A 76 -31.08 7.46 -19.75
CA ARG A 76 -31.35 8.38 -20.85
C ARG A 76 -32.78 8.11 -21.36
N PRO A 77 -33.71 9.09 -21.35
CA PRO A 77 -35.06 8.88 -21.85
C PRO A 77 -35.04 8.36 -23.30
N PRO A 78 -35.87 7.37 -23.68
CA PRO A 78 -35.78 6.71 -25.00
C PRO A 78 -35.89 7.62 -26.23
N LYS A 79 -36.33 8.87 -26.05
CA LYS A 79 -36.47 9.89 -27.10
C LYS A 79 -35.43 11.03 -27.00
N PHE A 80 -34.50 10.98 -26.05
CA PHE A 80 -33.50 12.04 -25.87
C PHE A 80 -32.54 12.10 -27.06
N LYS A 81 -32.49 13.26 -27.71
CA LYS A 81 -31.46 13.65 -28.68
C LYS A 81 -30.71 14.84 -28.09
N ALA A 82 -29.40 14.69 -27.90
CA ALA A 82 -28.56 15.80 -27.45
C ALA A 82 -28.70 16.98 -28.42
N PRO A 83 -28.95 18.22 -27.95
CA PRO A 83 -29.08 19.37 -28.82
C PRO A 83 -27.73 19.70 -29.44
N GLU A 84 -27.70 19.91 -30.76
CA GLU A 84 -26.51 20.42 -31.44
C GLU A 84 -26.30 21.90 -31.07
N PHE A 85 -25.14 22.22 -30.49
CA PHE A 85 -24.73 23.59 -30.20
C PHE A 85 -23.38 23.88 -30.83
N VAL A 86 -23.25 25.11 -31.37
CA VAL A 86 -21.93 25.66 -31.71
C VAL A 86 -21.22 25.90 -30.39
N LYS A 87 -20.00 25.39 -30.21
CA LYS A 87 -19.18 25.68 -29.04
C LYS A 87 -18.76 27.14 -29.05
N TYR A 88 -18.59 27.76 -27.89
CA TYR A 88 -17.96 29.08 -27.83
C TYR A 88 -16.50 28.97 -28.28
N ASP A 89 -16.09 29.85 -29.19
CA ASP A 89 -14.79 29.85 -29.86
C ASP A 89 -13.81 30.87 -29.25
N GLY A 90 -14.30 31.74 -28.37
CA GLY A 90 -13.53 32.84 -27.78
C GLY A 90 -13.60 34.15 -28.56
N THR A 91 -14.28 34.23 -29.70
CA THR A 91 -14.25 35.42 -30.59
C THR A 91 -15.54 36.24 -30.58
N GLY A 92 -16.70 35.61 -30.38
CA GLY A 92 -18.01 36.29 -30.34
C GLY A 92 -18.37 36.92 -28.99
N ASP A 93 -19.55 37.55 -28.89
CA ASP A 93 -20.08 38.06 -27.61
C ASP A 93 -20.47 36.90 -26.65
N PRO A 94 -19.85 36.79 -25.45
CA PRO A 94 -20.24 35.79 -24.45
C PRO A 94 -21.71 35.87 -24.03
N CYS A 95 -22.28 37.07 -23.97
CA CYS A 95 -23.66 37.28 -23.51
C CYS A 95 -24.69 36.79 -24.55
N ALA A 96 -24.46 37.08 -25.83
CA ALA A 96 -25.24 36.52 -26.93
C ALA A 96 -25.08 34.99 -27.04
N HIS A 97 -23.86 34.48 -26.85
CA HIS A 97 -23.61 33.03 -26.86
C HIS A 97 -24.37 32.32 -25.72
N LEU A 98 -24.29 32.83 -24.49
CA LEU A 98 -25.03 32.30 -23.34
C LEU A 98 -26.55 32.39 -23.57
N ARG A 99 -27.05 33.51 -24.09
CA ARG A 99 -28.48 33.70 -24.41
C ARG A 99 -28.96 32.70 -25.48
N MET A 100 -28.14 32.41 -26.49
CA MET A 100 -28.40 31.36 -27.48
C MET A 100 -28.44 29.97 -26.82
N PHE A 101 -27.45 29.65 -25.98
CA PHE A 101 -27.36 28.37 -25.28
C PHE A 101 -28.58 28.11 -24.38
N CYS A 102 -28.96 29.07 -23.53
CA CYS A 102 -30.15 28.98 -22.69
C CYS A 102 -31.42 28.77 -23.54
N ARG A 103 -31.57 29.45 -24.67
CA ARG A 103 -32.70 29.25 -25.59
C ARG A 103 -32.70 27.85 -26.23
N LYS A 104 -31.53 27.29 -26.58
CA LYS A 104 -31.42 25.91 -27.07
C LYS A 104 -31.70 24.85 -26.00
N MET A 105 -31.38 25.13 -24.73
CA MET A 105 -31.61 24.23 -23.61
C MET A 105 -33.04 24.31 -23.01
N ALA A 106 -33.80 25.37 -23.30
CA ALA A 106 -35.16 25.55 -22.76
C ALA A 106 -36.12 24.34 -22.99
N PRO A 107 -36.14 23.65 -24.16
CA PRO A 107 -36.96 22.44 -24.36
C PRO A 107 -36.50 21.22 -23.54
N TYR A 108 -35.30 21.29 -22.95
CA TYR A 108 -34.68 20.19 -22.22
C TYR A 108 -34.77 20.32 -20.71
N ARG A 109 -35.26 21.46 -20.18
CA ARG A 109 -35.36 21.79 -18.75
C ARG A 109 -35.86 20.63 -17.87
N ASP A 110 -36.84 19.89 -18.38
CA ASP A 110 -37.54 18.87 -17.61
C ASP A 110 -36.81 17.49 -17.64
N ASN A 111 -35.71 17.37 -18.40
CA ASN A 111 -34.78 16.22 -18.38
C ASN A 111 -33.77 16.31 -17.22
N HIS A 112 -34.22 16.64 -16.01
CA HIS A 112 -33.38 16.89 -14.84
C HIS A 112 -32.31 15.82 -14.56
N PRO A 113 -32.53 14.50 -14.79
CA PRO A 113 -31.49 13.48 -14.61
C PRO A 113 -30.28 13.60 -15.55
N LEU A 114 -30.39 14.36 -16.65
CA LEU A 114 -29.31 14.57 -17.64
C LEU A 114 -28.68 15.97 -17.54
N LEU A 115 -29.02 16.75 -16.51
CA LEU A 115 -28.62 18.15 -16.32
C LEU A 115 -27.95 18.40 -14.94
N CYS A 116 -27.46 17.34 -14.30
CA CYS A 116 -26.77 17.36 -13.01
C CYS A 116 -25.50 16.48 -13.07
#